data_AF-U1P7D3-F1
#
_entry.id   AF-U1P7D3-F1
#
_cell.length_a   1.000
_cell.length_b   1.000
_cell.length_c   1.000
_cell.angle_alpha   90.00
_cell.angle_beta   90.00
_cell.angle_gamma   90.00
#
_symmetry.space_group_name_H-M   'P 1'
#
loop_
_entity.id
_entity.type
_entity.pdbx_description
1 polymer ?
#
loop_
_entity_poly.entity_id
_entity_poly.type
_entity_poly.pdbx_seq_one_letter_code
_entity_poly.pdbx_strand_id
1 'polypeptide(L)' 'MTFGPVSTLIKFVGPFIIPVALFVGGIIGYLVLRWLSQRYATQ' A
#
# COMPACT_ATOMS: atom_id res chain seq x y z
N MET A 1 23.15 17.07 14.74
CA MET A 1 21.69 16.97 14.86
C MET A 1 21.34 15.52 15.13
N THR A 2 21.02 15.19 16.38
CA THR A 2 20.71 13.81 16.77
C THR A 2 19.30 13.51 16.33
N PHE A 3 19.14 12.81 15.20
CA PHE A 3 17.85 12.34 14.70
C PHE A 3 17.26 11.21 15.57
N GLY A 4 17.54 11.18 16.88
CA GLY A 4 17.26 10.06 17.78
C GLY A 4 15.82 9.55 17.69
N PRO A 5 14.79 10.41 17.82
CA PRO A 5 13.39 10.00 17.72
C PRO A 5 12.98 9.55 16.31
N VAL A 6 13.51 10.21 15.28
CA VAL A 6 13.21 9.92 13.87
C VAL A 6 13.85 8.60 13.43
N SER A 7 15.07 8.32 13.89
CA SER A 7 15.78 7.06 13.63
C SER A 7 15.06 5.87 14.26
N THR A 8 14.54 6.05 15.48
CA THR A 8 13.71 5.04 16.15
C THR A 8 12.42 4.80 15.37
N LEU A 9 11.73 5.86 14.93
CA LEU A 9 10.52 5.74 14.12
C LEU A 9 10.77 5.00 12.80
N ILE A 10 11.84 5.34 12.08
CA ILE A 10 12.20 4.67 10.82
C ILE A 10 12.55 3.19 11.06
N LYS A 11 13.21 2.85 12.17
CA LYS A 11 13.47 1.45 12.53
C LYS A 11 12.19 0.66 12.81
N PHE A 12 11.20 1.27 13.44
CA PHE A 12 9.93 0.60 13.72
C PHE A 12 9.02 0.51 12.50
N VAL A 13 8.93 1.57 11.70
CA VAL A 13 8.01 1.65 10.55
C VAL A 13 8.61 1.04 9.30
N GLY A 14 9.93 1.16 9.10
CA GLY A 14 10.67 0.71 7.92
C GLY A 14 10.36 -0.73 7.47
N PRO A 15 10.39 -1.72 8.39
CA PRO A 15 10.08 -3.11 8.06
C PRO A 15 8.65 -3.33 7.54
N PHE A 16 7.70 -2.46 7.90
CA PHE A 16 6.30 -2.57 7.49
C PHE A 16 5.98 -1.85 6.19
N ILE A 17 6.90 -1.02 5.66
CA ILE A 17 6.66 -0.27 4.42
C ILE A 17 6.35 -1.22 3.25
N ILE A 18 7.15 -2.28 3.09
CA ILE A 18 6.98 -3.24 1.99
C ILE A 18 5.66 -4.02 2.14
N PRO A 19 5.34 -4.65 3.29
CA PRO A 19 4.05 -5.29 3.51
C PRO A 19 2.85 -4.36 3.26
N VAL A 20 2.91 -3.13 3.77
CA VAL A 20 1.83 -2.14 3.61
C VAL A 20 1.69 -1.73 2.15
N ALA A 21 2.79 -1.47 1.44
CA ALA A 21 2.76 -1.11 0.02
C ALA A 21 2.17 -2.23 -0.84
N LEU A 22 2.54 -3.50 -0.57
CA LEU A 22 1.98 -4.65 -1.27
C LEU A 22 0.48 -4.82 -0.98
N PHE A 23 0.06 -4.63 0.27
CA PHE A 23 -1.33 -4.71 0.65
C PHE A 23 -2.18 -3.62 -0.01
N VAL A 24 -1.74 -2.37 0.06
CA VAL A 24 -2.43 -1.22 -0.56
C VAL A 24 -2.45 -1.37 -2.08
N GLY A 25 -1.32 -1.74 -2.69
CA GLY A 25 -1.24 -2.01 -4.13
C GLY A 25 -2.17 -3.13 -4.58
N GLY A 26 -2.25 -4.22 -3.82
CA GLY A 26 -3.17 -5.32 -4.08
C GLY A 26 -4.65 -4.92 -3.99
N ILE A 27 -5.02 -4.14 -2.96
CA ILE A 27 -6.40 -3.63 -2.83
C ILE A 27 -6.75 -2.72 -4.00
N ILE A 28 -5.88 -1.76 -4.33
CA ILE A 28 -6.11 -0.84 -5.45
C ILE A 28 -6.25 -1.63 -6.76
N GLY A 29 -5.33 -2.57 -7.02
CA GLY A 29 -5.38 -3.43 -8.20
C GLY A 29 -6.68 -4.24 -8.28
N TYR A 30 -7.12 -4.84 -7.18
CA TYR A 30 -8.39 -5.56 -7.10
C TYR A 30 -9.59 -4.65 -7.40
N LEU A 31 -9.64 -3.46 -6.80
CA LEU A 31 -10.74 -2.51 -7.04
C LEU A 31 -10.80 -2.04 -8.49
N VAL A 32 -9.64 -1.78 -9.10
CA VAL A 32 -9.54 -1.41 -10.52
C VAL A 32 -10.02 -2.54 -11.43
N LEU A 33 -9.55 -3.77 -11.19
CA LEU A 33 -9.99 -4.96 -11.95
C LEU A 33 -11.49 -5.22 -11.77
N ARG A 34 -12.00 -5.10 -10.56
CA ARG A 34 -13.43 -5.25 -10.25
C ARG A 34 -14.26 -4.20 -10.99
N TRP A 35 -13.82 -2.94 -10.96
CA TRP A 35 -14.51 -1.86 -11.65
C TRP A 35 -14.51 -2.05 -13.17
N LEU A 36 -13.37 -2.44 -13.75
CA LEU A 36 -13.28 -2.78 -15.17
C LEU A 36 -14.23 -3.93 -15.50
N SER A 37 -14.19 -5.02 -14.73
CA SER A 37 -15.05 -6.18 -14.92
C SER A 37 -16.54 -5.81 -14.93
N GLN A 38 -16.98 -4.93 -14.02
CA GLN A 38 -18.36 -4.44 -14.02
C GLN A 38 -18.68 -3.63 -15.28
N ARG A 39 -17.76 -2.77 -15.74
CA ARG A 39 -17.98 -1.99 -16.96
C ARG A 39 -18.04 -2.84 -18.21
N TYR A 40 -17.21 -3.87 -18.32
CA TYR A 40 -17.25 -4.81 -19.44
C TYR A 40 -18.46 -5.74 -19.38
N ALA A 41 -18.95 -6.11 -18.21
CA ALA A 41 -20.15 -6.94 -18.06
C ALA A 41 -21.47 -6.20 -18.37
N THR A 42 -21.44 -4.88 -18.49
CA THR A 42 -22.62 -4.05 -18.78
C THR A 42 -22.67 -3.56 -20.24
N GLN A 43 -21.66 -3.90 -21.06
CA GLN A 43 -21.68 -3.74 -22.52
C GLN A 43 -22.10 -5.06 -23.17
#